data_AF-A0A6G5A0G6-F1
#
_entry.id   AF-A0A6G5A0G6-F1
#
_cell.length_a   1.000
_cell.length_b   1.000
_cell.length_c   1.000
_cell.angle_alpha   90.00
_cell.angle_beta   90.00
_cell.angle_gamma   90.00
#
_symmetry.space_group_name_H-M   'P 1'
#
loop_
_entity.id
_entity.type
_entity.pdbx_description
1 polymer ?
#
loop_
_entity_poly.entity_id
_entity_poly.type
_entity_poly.pdbx_seq_one_letter_code
_entity_poly.pdbx_strand_id
1 'polypeptide(L)'
;MLSRYIILALLIVPLMTIFHQNGLPCARAEEEDDVMVENDGASDSTQEGAVTEQDDGDEGDDSSSDGPLKPSPHGDTYMLFTKPLNFQSKLPAGKEVHFLVGFSNKGDKEFVLDTMDASFRYPMDFTFYIQNFTTIGYNKVVKPKQQATLSYSFFASESFSARPFGLAVNLRYRDADGNAYQDAVFNETVEVVEIDEGLDGETFFLYMFLATCLVLMLVAGQQFLGTLSKRKPASKQKVEMGTQSSHRCRITTGCRRI
;
A
#
# COMPACT_ATOMS: atom_id res chain seq x y z
N MET A 1 21.08 39.54 -10.95
CA MET A 1 19.64 39.51 -11.28
C MET A 1 19.12 38.07 -11.40
N LEU A 2 19.74 37.19 -12.20
CA LEU A 2 19.30 35.79 -12.37
C LEU A 2 19.15 34.97 -11.08
N SER A 3 20.07 35.09 -10.11
CA SER A 3 20.03 34.30 -8.86
C SER A 3 18.76 34.54 -8.01
N ARG A 4 18.19 35.76 -8.04
CA ARG A 4 16.93 36.05 -7.33
C ARG A 4 15.72 35.40 -8.02
N TYR A 5 15.75 35.28 -9.34
CA TYR A 5 14.69 34.62 -10.11
C TYR A 5 14.78 33.09 -10.05
N ILE A 6 15.99 32.53 -9.89
CA ILE A 6 16.19 31.08 -9.71
C ILE A 6 15.61 30.62 -8.37
N ILE A 7 15.83 31.37 -7.28
CA ILE A 7 15.26 31.06 -5.96
C ILE A 7 13.73 31.19 -5.99
N LEU A 8 13.21 32.20 -6.69
CA LEU A 8 11.77 32.36 -6.88
C LEU A 8 11.17 31.20 -7.68
N ALA A 9 11.84 30.77 -8.75
CA ALA A 9 11.40 29.64 -9.58
C ALA A 9 11.42 28.31 -8.81
N LEU A 10 12.45 28.07 -7.99
CA LEU A 10 12.55 26.87 -7.14
C LEU A 10 11.46 26.78 -6.06
N LEU A 11 10.88 27.92 -5.67
CA LEU A 11 9.81 27.99 -4.65
C LEU A 11 8.41 27.90 -5.27
N ILE A 12 8.23 28.40 -6.50
CA ILE A 12 6.92 28.42 -7.18
C ILE A 12 6.58 27.05 -7.81
N VAL A 13 7.57 26.34 -8.36
CA VAL A 13 7.36 25.03 -8.99
C VAL A 13 6.74 23.98 -8.04
N PRO A 14 7.21 23.79 -6.79
CA PRO A 14 6.58 22.84 -5.87
C PRO A 14 5.18 23.30 -5.40
N LEU A 15 4.91 24.60 -5.33
CA LEU A 15 3.57 25.11 -5.00
C LEU A 15 2.55 24.74 -6.08
N MET A 16 2.91 24.88 -7.35
CA MET A 16 2.01 24.58 -8.47
C MET A 16 1.66 23.09 -8.58
N THR A 17 2.57 22.19 -8.17
CA THR A 17 2.30 20.75 -8.12
C THR A 17 1.37 20.34 -6.97
N ILE A 18 1.40 21.07 -5.84
CA ILE A 18 0.49 20.84 -4.70
C ILE A 18 -0.94 21.26 -5.07
N PHE A 19 -1.12 22.37 -5.79
CA PHE A 19 -2.44 22.84 -6.21
C PHE A 19 -3.06 22.00 -7.34
N HIS A 20 -2.26 21.27 -8.13
CA HIS A 20 -2.77 20.44 -9.21
C HIS A 20 -3.30 19.06 -8.76
N GLN A 21 -3.03 18.64 -7.51
CA GLN A 21 -3.53 17.39 -6.94
C GLN A 21 -4.81 17.56 -6.09
N ASN A 22 -5.23 18.79 -5.79
CA ASN A 22 -6.44 19.06 -5.00
C ASN A 22 -7.68 19.31 -5.87
N GLY A 23 -7.94 18.39 -6.81
CA GLY A 23 -9.27 18.24 -7.39
C GLY A 23 -10.24 17.71 -6.33
N LEU A 24 -11.08 18.59 -5.79
CA LEU A 24 -12.31 18.37 -5.00
C LEU A 24 -12.49 17.02 -4.27
N PRO A 25 -12.53 17.02 -2.93
CA PRO A 25 -13.38 16.09 -2.19
C PRO A 25 -14.68 16.81 -1.79
N CYS A 26 -15.78 16.49 -2.48
CA CYS A 26 -17.12 16.73 -1.94
C CYS A 26 -17.33 15.79 -0.75
N ALA A 27 -17.14 16.28 0.47
CA ALA A 27 -17.56 15.60 1.68
C ALA A 27 -19.08 15.75 1.83
N ARG A 28 -19.80 14.63 1.78
CA ARG A 28 -21.19 14.51 2.25
C ARG A 28 -21.11 13.98 3.68
N ALA A 29 -21.60 14.78 4.63
CA ALA A 29 -21.83 14.40 6.01
C ALA A 29 -23.30 14.01 6.14
N GLU A 30 -23.60 12.80 6.61
CA GLU A 30 -24.85 12.42 7.30
C GLU A 30 -24.45 11.32 8.31
N GLU A 31 -24.33 11.66 9.59
CA GLU A 31 -25.33 11.61 10.69
C GLU A 31 -25.43 10.24 11.36
N GLU A 32 -25.50 10.31 12.69
CA GLU A 32 -25.34 9.30 13.74
C GLU A 32 -26.49 8.30 13.79
N ASP A 33 -26.24 7.07 14.27
CA ASP A 33 -27.18 6.37 15.15
C ASP A 33 -26.47 5.26 15.95
N ASP A 34 -26.33 5.52 17.24
CA ASP A 34 -25.94 4.58 18.29
C ASP A 34 -27.14 3.70 18.65
N VAL A 35 -26.97 2.37 18.63
CA VAL A 35 -27.88 1.46 19.35
C VAL A 35 -27.05 0.48 20.19
N MET A 36 -27.02 0.76 21.49
CA MET A 36 -26.65 -0.19 22.52
C MET A 36 -27.79 -1.19 22.74
N VAL A 37 -27.49 -2.48 22.77
CA VAL A 37 -28.30 -3.47 23.49
C VAL A 37 -27.34 -4.40 24.24
N GLU A 38 -27.24 -4.17 25.54
CA GLU A 38 -26.79 -5.18 26.49
C GLU A 38 -27.89 -6.24 26.65
N ASN A 39 -27.52 -7.51 26.69
CA ASN A 39 -28.32 -8.52 27.37
C ASN A 39 -27.40 -9.62 27.93
N ASP A 40 -27.13 -9.50 29.23
CA ASP A 40 -26.66 -10.56 30.09
C ASP A 40 -27.71 -11.68 30.19
N GLY A 41 -27.25 -12.92 30.05
CA GLY A 41 -28.11 -14.09 30.17
C GLY A 41 -27.32 -15.39 30.19
N ALA A 42 -26.60 -15.62 31.29
CA ALA A 42 -25.99 -16.90 31.61
C ALA A 42 -27.05 -18.01 31.71
N SER A 43 -26.81 -19.15 31.08
CA SER A 43 -27.37 -20.45 31.46
C SER A 43 -26.45 -21.56 30.92
N ASP A 44 -25.70 -22.12 31.86
CA ASP A 44 -24.97 -23.39 31.76
C ASP A 44 -25.97 -24.54 31.73
N SER A 45 -25.80 -25.49 30.81
CA SER A 45 -26.13 -26.89 31.07
C SER A 45 -25.47 -27.81 30.05
N THR A 46 -24.44 -28.49 30.53
CA THR A 46 -23.83 -29.71 29.98
C THR A 46 -24.88 -30.79 29.70
N GLN A 47 -24.81 -31.48 28.56
CA GLN A 47 -25.11 -32.91 28.50
C GLN A 47 -24.52 -33.58 27.25
N GLU A 48 -23.62 -34.54 27.51
CA GLU A 48 -23.16 -35.56 26.58
C GLU A 48 -24.32 -36.47 26.15
N GLY A 49 -24.26 -36.94 24.91
CA GLY A 49 -25.19 -37.93 24.38
C GLY A 49 -24.60 -38.61 23.15
N ALA A 50 -23.69 -39.56 23.37
CA ALA A 50 -23.23 -40.50 22.36
C ALA A 50 -24.35 -41.49 22.03
N VAL A 51 -24.73 -41.59 20.74
CA VAL A 51 -25.41 -42.76 20.19
C VAL A 51 -24.88 -43.00 18.78
N THR A 52 -24.13 -44.09 18.64
CA THR A 52 -23.79 -44.73 17.37
C THR A 52 -25.00 -45.51 16.90
N GLU A 53 -25.46 -45.35 15.65
CA GLU A 53 -25.97 -46.46 14.84
C GLU A 53 -25.61 -46.25 13.36
N GLN A 54 -25.27 -47.36 12.76
CA GLN A 54 -24.73 -47.59 11.43
C GLN A 54 -25.84 -48.27 10.63
N ASP A 55 -26.21 -47.77 9.45
CA ASP A 55 -26.98 -48.55 8.48
C ASP A 55 -26.67 -48.08 7.04
N ASP A 56 -26.65 -49.07 6.15
CA ASP A 56 -26.12 -49.06 4.81
C ASP A 56 -27.11 -48.55 3.74
N GLY A 57 -26.54 -47.91 2.70
CA GLY A 57 -26.97 -47.75 1.29
C GLY A 57 -28.45 -47.72 0.87
N ASP A 58 -28.86 -46.65 0.15
CA ASP A 58 -29.43 -46.71 -1.22
C ASP A 58 -29.55 -45.31 -1.85
N GLU A 59 -29.52 -45.25 -3.17
CA GLU A 59 -29.57 -44.08 -4.03
C GLU A 59 -30.96 -43.43 -4.08
N GLY A 60 -31.01 -42.09 -4.08
CA GLY A 60 -32.24 -41.32 -4.25
C GLY A 60 -31.97 -39.83 -4.20
N ASP A 61 -31.78 -39.25 -5.39
CA ASP A 61 -31.72 -37.82 -5.68
C ASP A 61 -32.93 -37.08 -5.10
N ASP A 62 -32.70 -36.16 -4.17
CA ASP A 62 -33.52 -34.97 -3.97
C ASP A 62 -32.68 -33.84 -3.37
N SER A 63 -32.73 -32.73 -4.09
CA SER A 63 -32.09 -31.44 -3.87
C SER A 63 -32.21 -30.85 -2.47
N SER A 64 -31.21 -31.10 -1.63
CA SER A 64 -30.61 -30.13 -0.69
C SER A 64 -29.46 -30.82 0.05
N SER A 65 -28.35 -31.09 -0.64
CA SER A 65 -27.15 -31.55 0.04
C SER A 65 -26.52 -30.37 0.77
N ASP A 66 -26.81 -30.22 2.05
CA ASP A 66 -26.13 -29.28 2.96
C ASP A 66 -24.70 -29.76 3.32
N GLY A 67 -24.18 -30.72 2.55
CA GLY A 67 -22.81 -31.20 2.61
C GLY A 67 -21.91 -30.47 1.60
N PRO A 68 -20.59 -30.44 1.83
CA PRO A 68 -19.65 -29.83 0.90
C PRO A 68 -19.75 -30.50 -0.48
N LEU A 69 -20.05 -29.69 -1.50
CA LEU A 69 -20.08 -30.13 -2.90
C LEU A 69 -18.71 -30.71 -3.29
N LYS A 70 -18.74 -31.86 -3.94
CA LYS A 70 -17.53 -32.57 -4.39
C LYS A 70 -17.22 -32.21 -5.85
N PRO A 71 -15.95 -32.34 -6.29
CA PRO A 71 -15.61 -32.18 -7.70
C PRO A 71 -16.14 -33.36 -8.52
N SER A 72 -16.51 -33.10 -9.77
CA SER A 72 -16.91 -34.13 -10.73
C SER A 72 -15.71 -34.99 -11.15
N PRO A 73 -15.84 -36.31 -11.31
CA PRO A 73 -14.77 -37.17 -11.82
C PRO A 73 -14.45 -36.93 -13.30
N HIS A 74 -15.27 -36.14 -14.00
CA HIS A 74 -15.15 -35.86 -15.43
C HIS A 74 -14.67 -34.43 -15.75
N GLY A 75 -14.53 -33.58 -14.74
CA GLY A 75 -14.03 -32.21 -14.87
C GLY A 75 -12.66 -32.09 -14.25
N ASP A 76 -11.64 -31.84 -15.07
CA ASP A 76 -10.29 -31.55 -14.58
C ASP A 76 -10.08 -30.05 -14.51
N THR A 77 -9.60 -29.55 -13.37
CA THR A 77 -9.23 -28.15 -13.21
C THR A 77 -7.72 -27.98 -13.05
N TYR A 78 -7.23 -26.81 -13.46
CA TYR A 78 -5.85 -26.40 -13.21
C TYR A 78 -5.79 -24.89 -13.02
N MET A 79 -4.85 -24.42 -12.21
CA MET A 79 -4.65 -22.99 -11.95
C MET A 79 -3.24 -22.55 -12.33
N LEU A 80 -3.15 -21.33 -12.87
CA LEU A 80 -1.89 -20.68 -13.22
C LEU A 80 -1.92 -19.21 -12.81
N PHE A 81 -1.00 -18.81 -11.95
CA PHE A 81 -0.77 -17.39 -11.64
C PHE A 81 -0.12 -16.69 -12.84
N THR A 82 -0.70 -15.56 -13.24
CA THR A 82 -0.14 -14.68 -14.28
C THR A 82 0.52 -13.44 -13.66
N LYS A 83 0.05 -13.01 -12.49
CA LYS A 83 0.68 -11.98 -11.65
C LYS A 83 0.54 -12.38 -10.17
N PRO A 84 1.64 -12.42 -9.40
CA PRO A 84 3.03 -12.09 -9.77
C PRO A 84 3.64 -13.10 -10.76
N LEU A 85 4.60 -12.63 -11.56
CA LEU A 85 5.39 -13.50 -12.44
C LEU A 85 6.26 -14.42 -11.56
N ASN A 86 6.31 -15.72 -11.89
CA ASN A 86 7.03 -16.73 -11.10
C ASN A 86 6.54 -16.83 -9.65
N PHE A 87 5.25 -17.10 -9.47
CA PHE A 87 4.65 -17.34 -8.17
C PHE A 87 5.43 -18.40 -7.37
N GLN A 88 5.86 -18.03 -6.16
CA GLN A 88 6.59 -18.86 -5.21
C GLN A 88 5.86 -18.86 -3.85
N SER A 89 4.55 -19.10 -3.87
CA SER A 89 3.68 -19.03 -2.67
C SER A 89 3.72 -17.67 -1.95
N LYS A 90 4.11 -16.61 -2.67
CA LYS A 90 4.21 -15.24 -2.17
C LYS A 90 3.33 -14.32 -2.99
N LEU A 91 2.48 -13.56 -2.31
CA LEU A 91 1.59 -12.58 -2.90
C LEU A 91 2.05 -11.17 -2.55
N PRO A 92 2.11 -10.25 -3.53
CA PRO A 92 2.46 -8.86 -3.26
C PRO A 92 1.33 -8.15 -2.50
N ALA A 93 1.66 -7.61 -1.33
CA ALA A 93 0.80 -6.71 -0.57
C ALA A 93 0.50 -5.43 -1.37
N GLY A 94 -0.74 -4.94 -1.28
CA GLY A 94 -1.15 -3.69 -1.93
C GLY A 94 -1.16 -3.77 -3.46
N LYS A 95 -1.12 -4.97 -4.05
CA LYS A 95 -1.12 -5.18 -5.49
C LYS A 95 -2.19 -6.18 -5.90
N GLU A 96 -2.56 -6.09 -7.17
CA GLU A 96 -3.53 -6.99 -7.78
C GLU A 96 -2.85 -8.32 -8.16
N VAL A 97 -3.44 -9.41 -7.68
CA VAL A 97 -3.07 -10.78 -7.99
C VAL A 97 -3.97 -11.25 -9.13
N HIS A 98 -3.38 -11.83 -10.17
CA HIS A 98 -4.10 -12.34 -11.34
C HIS A 98 -3.76 -13.79 -11.58
N PHE A 99 -4.78 -14.60 -11.80
CA PHE A 99 -4.60 -16.01 -12.16
C PHE A 99 -5.66 -16.48 -13.15
N LEU A 100 -5.32 -17.56 -13.84
CA LEU A 100 -6.17 -18.23 -14.79
C LEU A 100 -6.54 -19.59 -14.23
N VAL A 101 -7.81 -19.94 -14.31
CA VAL A 101 -8.31 -21.27 -14.02
C VAL A 101 -8.73 -21.91 -15.33
N GLY A 102 -8.09 -23.03 -15.66
CA GLY A 102 -8.50 -23.88 -16.76
C GLY A 102 -9.42 -24.98 -16.29
N PHE A 103 -10.42 -25.27 -17.11
CA PHE A 103 -11.34 -26.38 -16.94
C PHE A 103 -11.31 -27.24 -18.20
N SER A 104 -11.08 -28.54 -18.05
CA SER A 104 -11.07 -29.50 -19.14
C SER A 104 -12.19 -30.52 -18.94
N ASN A 105 -13.16 -30.53 -19.86
CA ASN A 105 -14.24 -31.48 -19.84
C ASN A 105 -13.80 -32.81 -20.49
N LYS A 106 -13.63 -33.85 -19.68
CA LYS A 106 -13.32 -35.22 -20.13
C LYS A 106 -14.55 -36.11 -20.25
N GLY A 107 -15.70 -35.65 -19.78
CA GLY A 107 -16.96 -36.39 -19.83
C GLY A 107 -17.66 -36.31 -21.19
N ASP A 108 -18.79 -37.02 -21.27
CA ASP A 108 -19.67 -37.04 -22.45
C ASP A 108 -20.80 -36.00 -22.37
N LYS A 109 -21.02 -35.41 -21.20
CA LYS A 109 -22.01 -34.35 -20.96
C LYS A 109 -21.34 -32.98 -21.00
N GLU A 110 -22.09 -31.94 -21.33
CA GLU A 110 -21.60 -30.56 -21.20
C GLU A 110 -21.62 -30.12 -19.72
N PHE A 111 -20.69 -29.24 -19.38
CA PHE A 111 -20.66 -28.56 -18.08
C PHE A 111 -20.91 -27.07 -18.26
N VAL A 112 -21.57 -26.46 -17.30
CA VAL A 112 -21.74 -25.00 -17.19
C VAL A 112 -20.93 -24.52 -16.01
N LEU A 113 -19.94 -23.67 -16.28
CA LEU A 113 -19.12 -23.04 -15.24
C LEU A 113 -19.89 -21.84 -14.70
N ASP A 114 -20.44 -21.95 -13.50
CA ASP A 114 -21.36 -20.97 -12.93
C ASP A 114 -20.59 -19.81 -12.31
N THR A 115 -19.89 -20.08 -11.20
CA THR A 115 -19.23 -19.04 -10.40
C THR A 115 -17.84 -19.46 -9.95
N MET A 116 -16.94 -18.49 -9.83
CA MET A 116 -15.65 -18.66 -9.16
C MET A 116 -15.52 -17.66 -8.03
N ASP A 117 -15.01 -18.11 -6.89
CA ASP A 117 -14.71 -17.28 -5.74
C ASP A 117 -13.33 -17.61 -5.19
N ALA A 118 -12.74 -16.64 -4.49
CA ALA A 118 -11.52 -16.82 -3.75
C ALA A 118 -11.72 -16.33 -2.31
N SER A 119 -10.96 -16.88 -1.38
CA SER A 119 -10.99 -16.46 0.02
C SER A 119 -9.62 -16.63 0.68
N PHE A 120 -9.32 -15.73 1.61
CA PHE A 120 -8.29 -15.96 2.62
C PHE A 120 -8.90 -16.62 3.85
N ARG A 121 -8.19 -17.63 4.35
CA ARG A 121 -8.59 -18.50 5.45
C ARG A 121 -7.43 -18.71 6.42
N TYR A 122 -7.72 -19.24 7.60
CA TYR A 122 -6.67 -19.59 8.55
C TYR A 122 -5.81 -20.74 7.97
N PRO A 123 -4.47 -20.63 7.97
CA PRO A 123 -3.60 -21.62 7.33
C PRO A 123 -3.59 -22.97 8.06
N MET A 124 -3.96 -23.01 9.35
CA MET A 124 -4.07 -24.24 10.14
C MET A 124 -5.45 -24.89 10.01
N ASP A 125 -6.48 -24.14 9.62
CA ASP A 125 -7.85 -24.61 9.46
C ASP A 125 -8.60 -23.79 8.41
N PHE A 126 -8.77 -24.38 7.23
CA PHE A 126 -9.42 -23.76 6.07
C PHE A 126 -10.95 -23.71 6.19
N THR A 127 -11.52 -24.08 7.34
CA THR A 127 -12.95 -23.88 7.62
C THR A 127 -13.25 -22.43 8.03
N PHE A 128 -12.26 -21.75 8.63
CA PHE A 128 -12.42 -20.38 9.11
C PHE A 128 -12.00 -19.34 8.08
N TYR A 129 -12.97 -18.52 7.66
CA TYR A 129 -12.79 -17.45 6.70
C TYR A 129 -12.26 -16.18 7.37
N ILE A 130 -11.25 -15.57 6.77
CA ILE A 130 -10.70 -14.27 7.17
C ILE A 130 -11.24 -13.19 6.24
N GLN A 131 -11.18 -13.42 4.93
CA GLN A 131 -11.70 -12.50 3.92
C GLN A 131 -12.24 -13.28 2.72
N ASN A 132 -13.47 -12.96 2.33
CA ASN A 132 -14.03 -13.43 1.07
C ASN A 132 -13.78 -12.38 -0.01
N PHE A 133 -13.24 -12.81 -1.15
CA PHE A 133 -13.13 -11.98 -2.34
C PHE A 133 -14.40 -12.07 -3.18
N THR A 134 -14.49 -11.23 -4.20
CA THR A 134 -15.66 -11.12 -5.06
C THR A 134 -15.97 -12.43 -5.79
N THR A 135 -17.22 -12.89 -5.72
CA THR A 135 -17.68 -14.01 -6.56
C THR A 135 -17.96 -13.52 -7.98
N ILE A 136 -17.37 -14.17 -8.98
CA ILE A 136 -17.57 -13.84 -10.39
C ILE A 136 -18.43 -14.93 -11.03
N GLY A 137 -19.56 -14.56 -11.63
CA GLY A 137 -20.39 -15.45 -12.43
C GLY A 137 -19.98 -15.46 -13.89
N TYR A 138 -19.52 -16.61 -14.40
CA TYR A 138 -19.11 -16.75 -15.81
C TYR A 138 -20.22 -17.32 -16.69
N ASN A 139 -21.04 -18.23 -16.15
CA ASN A 139 -22.11 -18.94 -16.87
C ASN A 139 -21.64 -19.49 -18.24
N LYS A 140 -20.46 -20.12 -18.26
CA LYS A 140 -19.80 -20.55 -19.49
C LYS A 140 -20.01 -22.03 -19.75
N VAL A 141 -20.59 -22.36 -20.90
CA VAL A 141 -20.81 -23.74 -21.34
C VAL A 141 -19.54 -24.34 -21.94
N VAL A 142 -19.13 -25.52 -21.46
CA VAL A 142 -17.99 -26.30 -21.92
C VAL A 142 -18.46 -27.66 -22.41
N LYS A 143 -18.42 -27.83 -23.73
CA LYS A 143 -18.84 -29.07 -24.39
C LYS A 143 -17.91 -30.25 -24.06
N PRO A 144 -18.34 -31.49 -24.30
CA PRO A 144 -17.50 -32.67 -24.19
C PRO A 144 -16.17 -32.52 -24.94
N LYS A 145 -15.07 -32.93 -24.31
CA LYS A 145 -13.71 -32.87 -24.88
C LYS A 145 -13.21 -31.46 -25.21
N GLN A 146 -13.87 -30.43 -24.68
CA GLN A 146 -13.47 -29.04 -24.81
C GLN A 146 -12.83 -28.55 -23.51
N GLN A 147 -12.00 -27.52 -23.64
CA GLN A 147 -11.42 -26.79 -22.52
C GLN A 147 -11.89 -25.34 -22.52
N ALA A 148 -11.98 -24.76 -21.33
CA ALA A 148 -12.24 -23.35 -21.14
C ALA A 148 -11.26 -22.78 -20.12
N THR A 149 -10.82 -21.55 -20.35
CA THR A 149 -10.05 -20.77 -19.39
C THR A 149 -10.90 -19.63 -18.87
N LEU A 150 -10.82 -19.41 -17.56
CA LEU A 150 -11.46 -18.34 -16.81
C LEU A 150 -10.36 -17.48 -16.17
N SER A 151 -10.53 -16.17 -16.17
CA SER A 151 -9.59 -15.23 -15.58
C SER A 151 -10.17 -14.62 -14.31
N TYR A 152 -9.41 -14.64 -13.22
CA TYR A 152 -9.80 -14.05 -11.94
C TYR A 152 -8.69 -13.14 -11.43
N SER A 153 -9.08 -12.04 -10.80
CA SER A 153 -8.16 -11.18 -10.10
C SER A 153 -8.76 -10.67 -8.79
N PHE A 154 -7.88 -10.41 -7.83
CA PHE A 154 -8.24 -9.81 -6.55
C PHE A 154 -7.10 -8.95 -6.03
N PHE A 155 -7.39 -8.11 -5.05
CA PHE A 155 -6.40 -7.24 -4.42
C PHE A 155 -6.03 -7.77 -3.03
N ALA A 156 -4.75 -8.02 -2.80
CA ALA A 156 -4.25 -8.39 -1.47
C ALA A 156 -4.00 -7.11 -0.66
N SER A 157 -4.79 -6.89 0.40
CA SER A 157 -4.59 -5.70 1.26
C SER A 157 -3.23 -5.72 1.94
N GLU A 158 -2.64 -4.54 2.08
CA GLU A 158 -1.38 -4.34 2.81
C GLU A 158 -1.51 -4.67 4.30
N SER A 159 -2.71 -4.58 4.88
CA SER A 159 -2.96 -5.00 6.28
C SER A 159 -2.71 -6.48 6.54
N PHE A 160 -2.56 -7.29 5.49
CA PHE A 160 -2.23 -8.71 5.57
C PHE A 160 -0.74 -8.98 5.38
N SER A 161 0.11 -7.96 5.25
CA SER A 161 1.54 -8.15 5.06
C SER A 161 2.21 -8.94 6.20
N ALA A 162 3.31 -9.60 5.85
CA ALA A 162 4.18 -10.37 6.74
C ALA A 162 3.48 -11.54 7.47
N ARG A 163 2.39 -12.07 6.91
CA ARG A 163 1.63 -13.19 7.50
C ARG A 163 1.29 -14.26 6.46
N PRO A 164 1.28 -15.54 6.87
CA PRO A 164 0.75 -16.62 6.04
C PRO A 164 -0.77 -16.72 6.15
N PHE A 165 -1.42 -16.97 5.01
CA PHE A 165 -2.86 -17.20 4.90
C PHE A 165 -3.13 -18.44 4.05
N GLY A 166 -4.18 -19.17 4.37
CA GLY A 166 -4.73 -20.15 3.44
C GLY A 166 -5.42 -19.42 2.29
N LEU A 167 -4.98 -19.61 1.05
CA LEU A 167 -5.69 -19.14 -0.13
C LEU A 167 -6.51 -20.30 -0.69
N ALA A 168 -7.83 -20.14 -0.69
CA ALA A 168 -8.77 -21.08 -1.27
C ALA A 168 -9.45 -20.45 -2.48
N VAL A 169 -9.36 -21.10 -3.64
CA VAL A 169 -10.05 -20.72 -4.88
C VAL A 169 -11.01 -21.85 -5.24
N ASN A 170 -12.30 -21.53 -5.30
CA ASN A 170 -13.36 -22.49 -5.59
C ASN A 170 -14.01 -22.18 -6.93
N LEU A 171 -14.19 -23.21 -7.74
CA LEU A 171 -14.96 -23.16 -8.97
C LEU A 171 -16.24 -23.99 -8.78
N ARG A 172 -17.39 -23.33 -8.90
CA ARG A 172 -18.70 -24.00 -8.96
C ARG A 172 -19.14 -24.16 -10.40
N TYR A 173 -19.60 -25.36 -10.72
CA TYR A 173 -20.09 -25.71 -12.03
C TYR A 173 -21.14 -26.80 -11.92
N ARG A 174 -21.92 -26.97 -12.98
CA ARG A 174 -22.98 -27.98 -13.03
C ARG A 174 -22.97 -28.73 -14.34
N ASP A 175 -23.43 -29.97 -14.33
CA ASP A 175 -23.61 -30.75 -15.55
C ASP A 175 -24.91 -30.39 -16.29
N ALA A 176 -25.14 -31.04 -17.42
CA ALA A 176 -26.36 -30.88 -18.22
C ALA A 176 -27.63 -31.38 -17.51
N ASP A 177 -27.52 -32.32 -16.56
CA ASP A 177 -28.67 -32.83 -15.79
C ASP A 177 -29.01 -31.90 -14.63
N GLY A 178 -28.10 -30.99 -14.29
CA GLY A 178 -28.27 -29.93 -13.32
C GLY A 178 -27.60 -30.18 -11.98
N ASN A 179 -26.83 -31.26 -11.84
CA ASN A 179 -26.07 -31.58 -10.64
C ASN A 179 -24.98 -30.54 -10.41
N ALA A 180 -24.93 -29.96 -9.21
CA ALA A 180 -23.93 -28.99 -8.83
C ALA A 180 -22.67 -29.68 -8.30
N TYR A 181 -21.51 -29.16 -8.71
CA TYR A 181 -20.19 -29.59 -8.29
C TYR A 181 -19.39 -28.37 -7.84
N GLN A 182 -18.46 -28.59 -6.92
CA GLN A 182 -17.51 -27.57 -6.51
C GLN A 182 -16.13 -28.18 -6.45
N ASP A 183 -15.17 -27.51 -7.06
CA ASP A 183 -13.78 -27.91 -7.03
C ASP A 183 -12.93 -26.82 -6.37
N ALA A 184 -12.07 -27.24 -5.44
CA ALA A 184 -11.13 -26.37 -4.75
C ALA A 184 -9.83 -26.31 -5.54
N VAL A 185 -9.86 -25.59 -6.66
CA VAL A 185 -8.80 -25.54 -7.68
C VAL A 185 -7.44 -25.14 -7.08
N PHE A 186 -7.46 -24.31 -6.04
CA PHE A 186 -6.27 -23.96 -5.27
C PHE A 186 -6.62 -23.94 -3.79
N ASN A 187 -5.83 -24.63 -2.97
CA ASN A 187 -6.10 -24.74 -1.55
C ASN A 187 -4.78 -24.89 -0.76
N GLU A 188 -3.95 -23.84 -0.82
CA GLU A 188 -2.61 -23.85 -0.25
C GLU A 188 -2.36 -22.58 0.58
N THR A 189 -1.34 -22.66 1.45
CA THR A 189 -0.89 -21.51 2.24
C THR A 189 0.03 -20.61 1.43
N VAL A 190 -0.26 -19.31 1.42
CA VAL A 190 0.51 -18.26 0.77
C VAL A 190 0.93 -17.20 1.77
N GLU A 191 2.09 -16.59 1.55
CA GLU A 191 2.60 -15.50 2.36
C GLU A 191 2.37 -14.16 1.64
N VAL A 192 1.79 -13.18 2.32
CA VAL A 192 1.65 -11.83 1.76
C VAL A 192 2.90 -11.03 2.12
N VAL A 193 3.64 -10.59 1.11
CA VAL A 193 4.91 -9.86 1.26
C VAL A 193 4.76 -8.43 0.77
N GLU A 194 5.29 -7.49 1.55
CA GLU A 194 5.46 -6.11 1.09
C GLU A 194 6.51 -6.08 -0.01
N ILE A 195 6.19 -5.41 -1.11
CA ILE A 195 7.16 -5.08 -2.13
C ILE A 195 7.51 -3.61 -1.91
N ASP A 196 8.76 -3.36 -1.53
CA ASP A 196 9.32 -2.01 -1.49
C ASP A 196 9.35 -1.46 -2.92
N GLU A 197 8.33 -0.70 -3.29
CA GLU A 197 8.41 0.12 -4.49
C GLU A 197 9.49 1.15 -4.20
N GLY A 198 10.61 1.08 -4.93
CA GLY A 198 11.93 1.64 -4.57
C GLY A 198 12.06 3.16 -4.41
N LEU A 199 10.97 3.87 -4.11
CA LEU A 199 10.95 5.24 -3.65
C LEU A 199 10.13 5.31 -2.37
N ASP A 200 10.81 5.01 -1.25
CA ASP A 200 10.27 5.27 0.07
C ASP A 200 10.12 6.78 0.27
N GLY A 201 8.87 7.26 0.24
CA GLY A 201 8.52 8.67 0.38
C GLY A 201 8.95 9.24 1.73
N GLU A 202 8.99 8.42 2.78
CA GLU A 202 9.43 8.83 4.11
C GLU A 202 10.94 9.18 4.08
N THR A 203 11.76 8.26 3.55
CA THR A 203 13.19 8.48 3.37
C THR A 203 13.49 9.62 2.39
N PHE A 204 12.75 9.71 1.28
CA PHE A 204 12.91 10.80 0.31
C PHE A 204 12.62 12.17 0.93
N PHE A 205 11.50 12.28 1.66
CA PHE A 205 11.12 13.50 2.36
C PHE A 205 12.14 13.88 3.44
N LEU A 206 12.62 12.90 4.22
CA LEU A 206 13.63 13.11 5.24
C LEU A 206 14.91 13.70 4.65
N TYR A 207 15.42 13.16 3.53
CA TYR A 207 16.61 13.69 2.88
C TYR A 207 16.40 15.08 2.28
N MET A 208 15.23 15.34 1.67
CA MET A 208 14.89 16.68 1.18
C MET A 208 14.83 17.70 2.33
N PHE A 209 14.18 17.33 3.44
CA PHE A 209 14.09 18.17 4.63
C PHE A 209 15.47 18.45 5.24
N LEU A 210 16.31 17.42 5.39
CA LEU A 210 17.68 17.56 5.90
C LEU A 210 18.51 18.53 5.02
N ALA A 211 18.41 18.40 3.70
CA ALA A 211 19.11 19.29 2.76
C ALA A 211 18.65 20.76 2.93
N THR A 212 17.33 21.00 3.07
CA THR A 212 16.82 22.36 3.32
C THR A 212 17.29 22.93 4.65
N CYS A 213 17.29 22.13 5.73
CA CYS A 213 17.81 22.52 7.03
C CYS A 213 19.31 22.88 6.99
N LEU A 214 20.12 22.12 6.24
CA LEU A 214 21.55 22.42 6.05
C LEU A 214 21.76 23.77 5.34
N VAL A 215 21.01 24.03 4.27
CA VAL A 215 21.09 25.31 3.55
C VAL A 215 20.68 26.47 4.46
N LEU A 216 19.60 26.31 5.23
CA LEU A 216 19.15 27.33 6.18
C LEU A 216 20.19 27.59 7.28
N MET A 217 20.83 26.54 7.83
CA MET A 217 21.91 26.70 8.81
C MET A 217 23.11 27.44 8.23
N LEU A 218 23.51 27.14 6.99
CA LEU A 218 24.61 27.85 6.33
C LEU A 218 24.28 29.33 6.11
N VAL A 219 23.06 29.64 5.65
CA VAL A 219 22.60 31.03 5.48
C VAL A 219 22.52 31.75 6.83
N ALA A 220 21.95 31.13 7.86
CA ALA A 220 21.89 31.70 9.20
C ALA A 220 23.30 31.96 9.75
N GLY A 221 24.21 30.99 9.61
CA GLY A 221 25.63 31.16 9.97
C GLY A 221 26.26 32.35 9.25
N GLN A 222 26.07 32.48 7.93
CA GLN A 222 26.57 33.62 7.17
C GLN A 222 26.00 34.96 7.66
N GLN A 223 24.70 35.02 8.01
CA GLN A 223 24.06 36.22 8.55
C GLN A 223 24.58 36.56 9.96
N PHE A 224 24.76 35.57 10.83
CA PHE A 224 25.30 35.77 12.18
C PHE A 224 26.78 36.19 12.17
N LEU A 225 27.63 35.56 11.37
CA LEU A 225 29.04 35.99 11.21
C LEU A 225 29.15 37.36 10.52
N GLY A 226 28.29 37.64 9.53
CA GLY A 226 28.26 38.92 8.81
C GLY A 226 27.83 40.09 9.69
N THR A 227 26.96 39.86 10.69
CA THR A 227 26.51 40.88 11.65
C THR A 227 27.54 41.13 12.77
N LEU A 228 28.29 40.11 13.19
CA LEU A 228 29.39 40.25 14.16
C LEU A 228 30.62 40.96 13.55
N SER A 229 30.90 40.78 12.26
CA SER A 229 32.05 41.39 11.58
C SER A 229 31.88 42.90 11.27
N LYS A 230 30.65 43.44 11.32
CA LYS A 230 30.38 44.87 11.12
C LYS A 230 30.65 45.77 12.34
N ARG A 231 31.17 45.24 13.46
CA ARG A 231 31.69 46.07 14.55
C ARG A 231 33.17 46.39 14.33
N LYS A 232 33.48 47.42 13.53
CA LYS A 232 34.75 48.15 13.65
C LYS A 232 34.50 49.64 13.88
N PRO A 233 35.31 50.29 14.74
CA PRO A 233 35.00 51.57 15.36
C PRO A 233 35.20 52.72 14.37
N ALA A 234 34.19 53.57 14.18
CA ALA A 234 34.36 54.85 13.49
C ALA A 234 35.05 55.86 14.43
N SER A 235 36.37 55.95 14.23
CA SER A 235 37.23 57.14 14.34
C SER A 235 37.02 58.13 15.50
N LYS A 236 37.93 58.10 16.49
CA LYS A 236 38.15 59.22 17.41
C LYS A 236 38.65 60.43 16.61
N GLN A 237 37.88 61.50 16.59
CA GLN A 237 38.32 62.82 16.12
C GLN A 237 39.49 63.29 16.98
N LYS A 238 40.67 63.45 16.38
CA LYS A 238 41.89 63.93 17.02
C LYS A 238 41.80 65.46 17.12
N VAL A 239 41.49 65.98 18.32
CA VAL A 239 41.58 67.42 18.61
C VAL A 239 43.01 67.71 19.06
N GLU A 240 43.72 68.53 18.31
CA GLU A 240 45.12 68.91 18.58
C GLU A 240 45.18 69.98 19.69
N MET A 241 45.88 69.69 20.79
CA MET A 241 46.39 70.70 21.71
C MET A 241 47.83 71.03 21.31
N GLY A 242 48.06 72.26 20.84
CA GLY A 242 49.40 72.80 20.59
C GLY A 242 49.88 73.66 21.75
N THR A 243 50.91 73.19 22.45
CA THR A 243 51.69 73.99 23.42
C THR A 243 52.76 74.76 22.64
N GLN A 244 52.68 76.10 22.63
CA GLN A 244 53.66 76.96 21.97
C GLN A 244 54.93 77.02 22.81
N SER A 245 56.06 76.59 22.24
CA SER A 245 57.37 76.61 22.90
C SER A 245 58.02 77.99 22.82
N SER A 246 58.56 78.41 23.95
CA SER A 246 59.51 79.52 24.07
C SER A 246 60.92 79.06 23.70
N HIS A 247 61.76 80.02 23.29
CA HIS A 247 63.23 80.03 23.19
C HIS A 247 63.88 79.91 21.79
N ARG A 248 64.01 81.07 21.13
CA ARG A 248 65.25 81.86 20.90
C ARG A 248 66.53 81.17 20.37
N CYS A 249 67.16 81.91 19.43
CA CYS A 249 68.58 81.97 18.99
C CYS A 249 68.96 81.01 17.84
N ARG A 250 69.62 81.42 16.74
CA ARG A 250 70.84 82.26 16.69
C ARG A 250 71.05 82.91 15.30
N ILE A 251 71.61 84.13 15.35
CA ILE A 251 72.24 85.05 14.37
C ILE A 251 73.22 84.28 13.44
N THR A 252 73.36 84.52 12.12
CA THR A 252 74.16 85.57 11.42
C THR A 252 73.98 85.45 9.88
N THR A 253 73.52 86.48 9.16
CA THR A 253 74.28 87.54 8.44
C THR A 253 74.66 87.19 6.99
N GLY A 254 74.27 88.06 6.06
CA GLY A 254 74.95 88.28 4.76
C GLY A 254 73.98 88.35 3.56
N CYS A 255 73.50 89.55 3.16
CA CYS A 255 74.00 90.35 2.02
C CYS A 255 73.89 89.63 0.65
N ARG A 256 73.38 90.18 -0.46
CA ARG A 256 72.98 91.53 -0.87
C ARG A 256 72.45 91.47 -2.31
N ARG A 257 71.63 92.46 -2.69
CA ARG A 257 71.43 93.05 -4.04
C ARG A 257 70.77 92.14 -5.11
N ILE A 258 69.91 92.63 -6.00
CA ILE A 258 69.64 94.00 -6.50
C ILE A 258 68.15 94.28 -6.38
#